data_AF-A0AAD4ITC7-F1
#
_entry.id   AF-A0AAD4ITC7-F1
#
_cell.length_a   1.000
_cell.length_b   1.000
_cell.length_c   1.000
_cell.angle_alpha   90.00
_cell.angle_beta   90.00
_cell.angle_gamma   90.00
#
_symmetry.space_group_name_H-M   'P 1'
#
loop_
_entity.id
_entity.type
_entity.pdbx_description
1 polymer ?
#
loop_
_entity_poly.entity_id
_entity_poly.type
_entity_poly.pdbx_seq_one_letter_code
_entity_poly.pdbx_strand_id
1 'polypeptide(L)'
;WIAAHADVGGADPWLNECADFRRVFIGGESAGAPIANDVAIRAGVDRFVGVEILGVFLVHPFFGSKEEDKLYKLLCPTRSSRDDESRLNPAVDPRIREIAGRGVVFFVAEKDSLRDRGRAYCEGLKKSEWNGEVEILESEGEGHCFHLFNPKIEKAVVAITDRLVALFNGLGLFRIGSGYF
;
A
#
# COMPACT_ATOMS: atom_id res chain seq x y z
N TRP A 1 11.18 -0.42 -14.11
CA TRP A 1 12.61 -0.57 -13.77
C TRP A 1 12.86 -1.87 -13.00
N ILE A 2 12.28 -2.09 -11.82
CA ILE A 2 12.44 -3.36 -11.06
C ILE A 2 12.13 -4.59 -11.93
N ALA A 3 10.94 -4.64 -12.55
CA ALA A 3 10.52 -5.78 -13.40
C ALA A 3 11.47 -6.09 -14.58
N ALA A 4 12.26 -5.11 -15.05
CA ALA A 4 13.23 -5.36 -16.12
C ALA A 4 14.40 -6.28 -15.68
N HIS A 5 14.57 -6.50 -14.37
CA HIS A 5 15.58 -7.39 -13.81
C HIS A 5 15.11 -8.84 -13.72
N ALA A 6 13.80 -9.10 -13.81
CA ALA A 6 13.23 -10.42 -13.57
C ALA A 6 13.52 -11.45 -14.69
N ASP A 7 13.67 -10.99 -15.94
CA ASP A 7 13.81 -11.88 -17.09
C ASP A 7 15.26 -12.12 -17.53
N VAL A 8 16.07 -11.06 -17.64
CA VAL A 8 17.37 -11.11 -18.35
C VAL A 8 18.57 -10.63 -17.52
N GLY A 9 18.36 -10.29 -16.24
CA GLY A 9 19.34 -9.57 -15.44
C GLY A 9 19.41 -8.11 -15.86
N GLY A 10 18.94 -7.21 -15.01
CA GLY A 10 18.92 -5.77 -15.31
C GLY A 10 20.24 -5.09 -14.91
N ALA A 11 20.21 -3.76 -14.90
CA ALA A 11 21.41 -2.95 -14.64
C ALA A 11 21.88 -2.98 -13.18
N ASP A 12 21.01 -3.36 -12.23
CA ASP A 12 21.34 -3.41 -10.80
C ASP A 12 21.77 -4.84 -10.40
N PRO A 13 23.07 -5.04 -10.07
CA PRO A 13 23.57 -6.35 -9.67
C PRO A 13 22.95 -6.85 -8.36
N TRP A 14 22.60 -5.95 -7.43
CA TRP A 14 22.01 -6.35 -6.16
C TRP A 14 20.61 -6.95 -6.35
N LEU A 15 19.81 -6.37 -7.24
CA LEU A 15 18.51 -6.95 -7.59
C LEU A 15 18.67 -8.29 -8.32
N ASN A 16 19.64 -8.41 -9.21
CA ASN A 16 19.87 -9.66 -9.95
C ASN A 16 20.32 -10.81 -9.03
N GLU A 17 21.10 -10.50 -8.01
CA GLU A 17 21.68 -11.51 -7.10
C GLU A 17 20.80 -11.84 -5.90
N CYS A 18 20.07 -10.84 -5.37
CA CYS A 18 19.40 -10.96 -4.07
C CYS A 18 17.86 -10.95 -4.14
N ALA A 19 17.26 -10.44 -5.21
CA ALA A 19 15.80 -10.27 -5.24
C ALA A 19 15.08 -11.57 -5.63
N ASP A 20 14.06 -11.93 -4.85
CA ASP A 20 13.08 -12.92 -5.26
C ASP A 20 11.90 -12.21 -5.94
N PHE A 21 11.91 -12.16 -7.28
CA PHE A 21 10.84 -11.54 -8.06
C PHE A 21 9.50 -12.28 -7.95
N ARG A 22 9.46 -13.48 -7.36
CA ARG A 22 8.21 -14.19 -7.04
C ARG A 22 7.62 -13.74 -5.69
N ARG A 23 8.33 -12.89 -4.94
CA ARG A 23 7.95 -12.42 -3.60
C ARG A 23 8.09 -10.91 -3.49
N VAL A 24 7.35 -10.17 -4.31
CA VAL A 24 7.38 -8.71 -4.29
C VAL A 24 6.24 -8.14 -3.46
N PHE A 25 6.55 -7.12 -2.66
CA PHE A 25 5.57 -6.33 -1.92
C PHE A 25 5.66 -4.87 -2.37
N ILE A 26 4.51 -4.20 -2.44
CA ILE A 26 4.42 -2.77 -2.73
C ILE A 26 3.95 -2.08 -1.46
N GLY A 27 4.58 -0.98 -1.07
CA GLY A 27 4.04 -0.23 0.06
C GLY A 27 4.56 1.17 0.16
N GLY A 28 3.88 1.94 0.99
CA GLY A 28 4.15 3.34 1.17
C GLY A 28 3.57 3.88 2.46
N GLU A 29 4.15 4.97 2.93
CA GLU A 29 3.80 5.67 4.15
C GLU A 29 3.37 7.09 3.80
N SER A 30 2.31 7.60 4.43
CA SER A 30 1.82 8.97 4.22
C SER A 30 1.69 9.31 2.72
N ALA A 31 2.42 10.31 2.22
CA ALA A 31 2.46 10.70 0.80
C ALA A 31 2.96 9.60 -0.15
N GLY A 32 3.75 8.64 0.36
CA GLY A 32 4.17 7.45 -0.37
C GLY A 32 3.05 6.43 -0.56
N ALA A 33 2.04 6.40 0.31
CA ALA A 33 0.95 5.42 0.20
C ALA A 33 0.05 5.63 -1.03
N PRO A 34 -0.38 6.86 -1.41
CA PRO A 34 -1.03 7.11 -2.69
C PRO A 34 -0.21 6.69 -3.91
N ILE A 35 1.11 6.85 -3.85
CA ILE A 35 2.02 6.44 -4.92
C ILE A 35 2.05 4.91 -5.01
N ALA A 36 2.29 4.23 -3.89
CA ALA A 36 2.26 2.78 -3.79
C ALA A 36 0.94 2.19 -4.29
N ASN A 37 -0.18 2.82 -3.94
CA ASN A 37 -1.50 2.44 -4.40
C ASN A 37 -1.66 2.55 -5.93
N ASP A 38 -1.27 3.68 -6.53
CA ASP A 38 -1.33 3.86 -8.00
C ASP A 38 -0.41 2.86 -8.71
N VAL A 39 0.78 2.57 -8.16
CA VAL A 39 1.67 1.53 -8.70
C VAL A 39 1.03 0.15 -8.61
N ALA A 40 0.40 -0.20 -7.49
CA ALA A 40 -0.25 -1.50 -7.33
C ALA A 40 -1.45 -1.68 -8.28
N ILE A 41 -2.27 -0.65 -8.46
CA ILE A 41 -3.37 -0.65 -9.45
C ILE A 41 -2.82 -0.83 -10.86
N ARG A 42 -1.80 -0.05 -11.24
CA ARG A 42 -1.18 -0.16 -12.58
C ARG A 42 -0.55 -1.52 -12.79
N ALA A 43 0.05 -2.10 -11.77
CA ALA A 43 0.63 -3.44 -11.85
C ALA A 43 -0.41 -4.52 -12.14
N GLY A 44 -1.65 -4.39 -11.66
CA GLY A 44 -2.71 -5.36 -11.96
C GLY A 44 -3.38 -5.12 -13.31
N VAL A 45 -3.49 -3.85 -13.73
CA VAL A 45 -3.96 -3.48 -15.08
C VAL A 45 -2.96 -3.92 -16.17
N ASP A 46 -1.70 -3.50 -16.04
CA ASP A 46 -0.68 -3.67 -17.08
C ASP A 46 0.04 -5.02 -16.99
N ARG A 47 -0.04 -5.69 -15.83
CA ARG A 47 0.64 -6.98 -15.50
C ARG A 47 2.14 -6.97 -15.75
N PHE A 48 2.91 -6.73 -14.69
CA PHE A 48 4.38 -6.82 -14.77
C PHE A 48 4.84 -8.27 -14.96
N VAL A 49 5.28 -8.60 -16.17
CA VAL A 49 5.84 -9.92 -16.51
C VAL A 49 7.07 -10.21 -15.63
N GLY A 50 7.21 -11.47 -15.20
CA GLY A 50 8.32 -11.92 -14.37
C GLY A 50 8.23 -11.52 -12.89
N VAL A 51 7.25 -10.69 -12.50
CA VAL A 51 7.10 -10.21 -11.13
C VAL A 51 5.77 -10.68 -10.52
N GLU A 52 5.86 -11.36 -9.39
CA GLU A 52 4.71 -11.73 -8.58
C GLU A 52 4.59 -10.80 -7.37
N ILE A 53 3.59 -9.93 -7.40
CA ILE A 53 3.22 -9.10 -6.26
C ILE A 53 2.37 -9.94 -5.32
N LEU A 54 2.85 -10.16 -4.10
CA LEU A 54 2.14 -10.93 -3.08
C LEU A 54 1.19 -10.06 -2.25
N GLY A 55 1.60 -8.84 -1.91
CA GLY A 55 0.78 -7.96 -1.09
C GLY A 55 1.15 -6.50 -1.19
N VAL A 56 0.21 -5.67 -0.73
CA VAL A 56 0.35 -4.22 -0.62
C VAL A 56 0.21 -3.81 0.83
N PHE A 57 1.02 -2.86 1.30
CA PHE A 57 0.85 -2.28 2.63
C PHE A 57 0.83 -0.75 2.57
N LEU A 58 -0.16 -0.15 3.21
CA LEU A 58 -0.41 1.29 3.17
C LEU A 58 -0.42 1.82 4.60
N VAL A 59 0.62 2.56 4.96
CA VAL A 59 0.84 3.06 6.33
C VAL A 59 0.42 4.52 6.40
N HIS A 60 -0.55 4.82 7.28
CA HIS A 60 -1.10 6.16 7.50
C HIS A 60 -1.34 6.92 6.18
N PRO A 61 -2.12 6.36 5.25
CA PRO A 61 -2.10 6.83 3.87
C PRO A 61 -2.61 8.27 3.75
N PHE A 62 -1.87 9.11 3.01
CA PHE A 62 -2.28 10.48 2.68
C PHE A 62 -3.37 10.49 1.61
N PHE A 63 -4.55 10.00 1.96
CA PHE A 63 -5.75 10.14 1.16
C PHE A 63 -6.50 11.37 1.67
N GLY A 64 -6.76 12.34 0.78
CA GLY A 64 -7.29 13.65 1.12
C GLY A 64 -8.68 13.62 1.77
N SER A 65 -9.18 14.80 2.13
CA SER A 65 -10.51 14.96 2.74
C SER A 65 -11.58 15.27 1.68
N LYS A 66 -12.82 15.56 2.11
CA LYS A 66 -13.86 16.07 1.21
C LYS A 66 -13.59 17.53 0.80
N GLU A 67 -12.84 18.24 1.62
CA GLU A 67 -12.39 19.60 1.37
C GLU A 67 -11.15 19.61 0.46
N GLU A 68 -10.87 20.77 -0.11
CA GLU A 68 -9.72 20.97 -0.98
C GLU A 68 -8.39 20.75 -0.23
N ASP A 69 -7.56 19.85 -0.75
CA ASP A 69 -6.22 19.62 -0.24
C ASP A 69 -5.24 20.64 -0.84
N LYS A 70 -4.87 21.64 -0.03
CA LYS A 70 -3.98 22.73 -0.45
C LYS A 70 -2.57 22.27 -0.79
N LEU A 71 -2.05 21.24 -0.09
CA LEU A 71 -0.72 20.70 -0.34
C LEU A 71 -0.71 19.97 -1.68
N TYR A 72 -1.70 19.12 -1.93
CA TYR A 72 -1.87 18.46 -3.21
C TYR A 72 -2.09 19.46 -4.34
N LYS A 73 -2.88 20.52 -4.13
CA LYS A 73 -3.09 21.57 -5.12
C LYS A 73 -1.80 22.31 -5.49
N LEU A 74 -0.93 22.55 -4.50
CA LEU A 74 0.37 23.16 -4.74
C LEU A 74 1.29 22.24 -5.56
N LEU A 75 1.31 20.94 -5.26
CA LEU A 75 2.16 19.94 -5.93
C LEU A 75 1.64 19.57 -7.33
N CYS A 76 0.32 19.53 -7.50
CA CYS A 76 -0.37 19.13 -8.72
C CYS A 76 -1.36 20.22 -9.18
N PRO A 77 -0.86 21.40 -9.64
CA PRO A 77 -1.70 22.58 -9.87
C PRO A 77 -2.78 22.37 -10.94
N THR A 78 -2.54 21.47 -11.89
CA THR A 78 -3.46 21.18 -13.00
C THR A 78 -4.52 20.13 -12.67
N ARG A 79 -4.46 19.48 -11.50
CA ARG A 79 -5.42 18.45 -11.08
C ARG A 79 -6.50 19.02 -10.17
N SER A 80 -7.60 18.26 -10.07
CA SER A 80 -8.54 18.43 -8.96
C SER A 80 -7.80 18.09 -7.67
N SER A 81 -7.98 18.92 -6.66
CA SER A 81 -7.47 18.68 -5.30
C SER A 81 -8.62 18.37 -4.35
N ARG A 82 -9.70 17.80 -4.88
CA ARG A 82 -10.96 17.51 -4.19
C ARG A 82 -11.26 16.01 -4.24
N ASP A 83 -12.43 15.66 -3.73
CA ASP A 83 -12.89 14.29 -3.49
C ASP A 83 -13.05 13.41 -4.76
N ASP A 84 -13.04 14.01 -5.94
CA ASP A 84 -13.12 13.32 -7.24
C ASP A 84 -11.76 12.88 -7.79
N GLU A 85 -10.64 13.36 -7.21
CA GLU A 85 -9.31 12.94 -7.61
C GLU A 85 -8.96 11.59 -6.98
N SER A 86 -8.75 10.56 -7.80
CA SER A 86 -8.52 9.20 -7.31
C SER A 86 -7.24 9.02 -6.48
N ARG A 87 -6.26 9.92 -6.61
CA ARG A 87 -5.06 9.94 -5.75
C ARG A 87 -5.35 10.42 -4.33
N LEU A 88 -6.36 11.26 -4.15
CA LEU A 88 -6.82 11.73 -2.85
C LEU A 88 -7.96 10.86 -2.32
N ASN A 89 -8.81 10.34 -3.21
CA ASN A 89 -9.92 9.46 -2.87
C ASN A 89 -9.87 8.18 -3.74
N PRO A 90 -9.01 7.21 -3.40
CA PRO A 90 -8.85 6.00 -4.21
C PRO A 90 -10.09 5.10 -4.26
N ALA A 91 -11.09 5.34 -3.39
CA ALA A 91 -12.38 4.64 -3.44
C ALA A 91 -13.21 4.96 -4.69
N VAL A 92 -12.95 6.10 -5.35
CA VAL A 92 -13.63 6.47 -6.62
C VAL A 92 -12.83 6.07 -7.86
N ASP A 93 -11.64 5.48 -7.71
CA ASP A 93 -10.89 5.00 -8.87
C ASP A 93 -11.66 3.85 -9.54
N PRO A 94 -12.07 3.95 -10.81
CA PRO A 94 -12.78 2.87 -11.50
C PRO A 94 -11.92 1.60 -11.63
N ARG A 95 -10.61 1.71 -11.42
CA ARG A 95 -9.63 0.61 -11.48
C ARG A 95 -9.34 0.01 -10.10
N ILE A 96 -10.05 0.41 -9.04
CA ILE A 96 -9.82 -0.06 -7.66
C ILE A 96 -9.71 -1.58 -7.55
N ARG A 97 -10.55 -2.31 -8.31
CA ARG A 97 -10.57 -3.78 -8.33
C ARG A 97 -9.39 -4.42 -9.06
N GLU A 98 -8.62 -3.63 -9.79
CA GLU A 98 -7.46 -4.07 -10.56
C GLU A 98 -6.18 -3.97 -9.71
N ILE A 99 -6.27 -3.68 -8.41
CA ILE A 99 -5.09 -3.67 -7.54
C ILE A 99 -4.41 -5.05 -7.56
N ALA A 100 -3.10 -5.04 -7.82
CA ALA A 100 -2.29 -6.25 -7.78
C ALA A 100 -2.09 -6.75 -6.35
N GLY A 101 -1.73 -8.02 -6.23
CA GLY A 101 -1.49 -8.67 -4.94
C GLY A 101 -2.62 -9.61 -4.56
N ARG A 102 -2.34 -10.41 -3.53
CA ARG A 102 -3.32 -11.29 -2.87
C ARG A 102 -3.94 -10.61 -1.65
N GLY A 103 -3.35 -9.50 -1.22
CA GLY A 103 -3.63 -8.88 0.05
C GLY A 103 -3.29 -7.39 0.12
N VAL A 104 -4.13 -6.60 0.80
CA VAL A 104 -3.82 -5.22 1.16
C VAL A 104 -3.95 -5.04 2.68
N VAL A 105 -2.90 -4.53 3.32
CA VAL A 105 -2.92 -4.17 4.75
C VAL A 105 -2.91 -2.67 4.90
N PHE A 106 -3.88 -2.14 5.61
CA PHE A 106 -3.96 -0.75 6.01
C PHE A 106 -3.50 -0.58 7.45
N PHE A 107 -2.58 0.35 7.68
CA PHE A 107 -2.24 0.81 9.03
C PHE A 107 -2.76 2.23 9.19
N VAL A 108 -3.61 2.44 10.18
CA VAL A 108 -4.18 3.76 10.51
C VAL A 108 -3.92 4.07 11.99
N ALA A 109 -3.98 5.34 12.36
CA ALA A 109 -3.81 5.77 13.76
C ALA A 109 -5.04 6.54 14.22
N GLU A 110 -5.47 6.32 15.46
CA GLU A 110 -6.76 6.83 15.96
C GLU A 110 -6.86 8.36 15.89
N LYS A 111 -5.77 9.06 16.20
CA LYS A 111 -5.71 10.54 16.22
C LYS A 111 -5.24 11.14 14.89
N ASP A 112 -5.08 10.33 13.86
CA ASP A 112 -4.71 10.81 12.53
C ASP A 112 -5.94 11.36 11.79
N SER A 113 -5.85 12.60 11.30
CA SER A 113 -6.91 13.22 10.48
C SER A 113 -7.20 12.47 9.17
N LEU A 114 -6.26 11.65 8.70
CA LEU A 114 -6.38 10.86 7.46
C LEU A 114 -6.99 9.48 7.69
N ARG A 115 -7.15 9.06 8.96
CA ARG A 115 -7.64 7.74 9.37
C ARG A 115 -8.92 7.35 8.66
N ASP A 116 -9.91 8.23 8.70
CA ASP A 116 -11.26 7.93 8.22
C ASP A 116 -11.27 7.74 6.69
N ARG A 117 -10.37 8.41 5.97
CA ARG A 117 -10.22 8.19 4.53
C ARG A 117 -9.53 6.85 4.24
N GLY A 118 -8.51 6.49 5.00
CA GLY A 118 -7.90 5.15 4.92
C GLY A 118 -8.93 4.04 5.16
N ARG A 119 -9.78 4.20 6.18
CA ARG A 119 -10.91 3.30 6.47
C ARG A 119 -11.92 3.26 5.31
N ALA A 120 -12.31 4.41 4.77
CA ALA A 120 -13.24 4.49 3.65
C ALA A 120 -12.71 3.76 2.40
N TYR A 121 -11.42 3.88 2.11
CA TYR A 121 -10.81 3.15 0.99
C TYR A 121 -10.77 1.64 1.22
N CYS A 122 -10.40 1.19 2.43
CA CYS A 122 -10.47 -0.23 2.81
C CYS A 122 -11.88 -0.81 2.56
N GLU A 123 -12.93 -0.10 2.97
CA GLU A 123 -14.31 -0.51 2.72
C GLU A 123 -14.71 -0.42 1.24
N GLY A 124 -14.21 0.57 0.51
CA GLY A 124 -14.40 0.69 -0.94
C GLY A 124 -13.81 -0.50 -1.69
N LEU A 125 -12.59 -0.93 -1.31
CA LEU A 125 -11.91 -2.06 -1.93
C LEU A 125 -12.63 -3.39 -1.64
N LYS A 126 -13.12 -3.60 -0.41
CA LYS A 126 -13.95 -4.77 -0.09
C LYS A 126 -15.23 -4.83 -0.93
N LYS A 127 -15.80 -3.67 -1.30
CA LYS A 127 -17.02 -3.56 -2.11
C LYS A 127 -16.76 -3.63 -3.62
N SER A 128 -15.50 -3.56 -4.06
CA SER A 128 -15.18 -3.49 -5.49
C SER A 128 -15.09 -4.85 -6.18
N GLU A 129 -15.52 -5.94 -5.52
CA GLU A 129 -15.42 -7.31 -6.03
C GLU A 129 -13.97 -7.74 -6.34
N TRP A 130 -12.98 -7.10 -5.71
CA TRP A 130 -11.60 -7.55 -5.79
C TRP A 130 -11.44 -8.87 -5.04
N ASN A 131 -10.75 -9.84 -5.66
CA ASN A 131 -10.65 -11.21 -5.16
C ASN A 131 -9.52 -11.43 -4.12
N GLY A 132 -8.93 -10.35 -3.61
CA GLY A 132 -7.91 -10.40 -2.56
C GLY A 132 -8.48 -10.18 -1.17
N GLU A 133 -7.63 -10.34 -0.18
CA GLU A 133 -7.98 -10.10 1.22
C GLU A 133 -7.57 -8.70 1.67
N VAL A 134 -8.35 -8.11 2.58
CA VAL A 134 -8.09 -6.75 3.11
C VAL A 134 -8.05 -6.79 4.63
N GLU A 135 -6.96 -6.29 5.20
CA GLU A 135 -6.78 -6.11 6.65
C GLU A 135 -6.63 -4.63 6.99
N ILE A 136 -7.18 -4.20 8.13
CA ILE A 136 -6.96 -2.86 8.67
C ILE A 136 -6.58 -2.96 10.14
N LEU A 137 -5.48 -2.29 10.49
CA LEU A 137 -4.91 -2.25 11.82
C LEU A 137 -4.90 -0.79 12.28
N GLU A 138 -5.58 -0.52 13.40
CA GLU A 138 -5.63 0.81 14.01
C GLU A 138 -4.77 0.88 15.26
N SER A 139 -3.90 1.89 15.34
CA SER A 139 -3.11 2.20 16.52
C SER A 139 -3.87 3.19 17.42
N GLU A 140 -4.47 2.67 18.49
CA GLU A 140 -5.18 3.46 19.50
C GLU A 140 -4.25 4.50 20.14
N GLY A 141 -4.73 5.72 20.37
CA GLY A 141 -4.02 6.79 21.06
C GLY A 141 -2.89 7.46 20.28
N GLU A 142 -2.54 6.98 19.08
CA GLU A 142 -1.43 7.50 18.28
C GLU A 142 -1.89 8.45 17.17
N GLY A 143 -0.96 9.30 16.72
CA GLY A 143 -1.15 10.21 15.59
C GLY A 143 -0.43 9.77 14.32
N HIS A 144 -0.52 10.61 13.29
CA HIS A 144 0.14 10.42 12.00
C HIS A 144 1.65 10.20 12.16
N CYS A 145 2.23 9.28 11.38
CA CYS A 145 3.65 8.92 11.37
C CYS A 145 4.28 8.55 12.74
N PHE A 146 3.52 8.24 13.80
CA PHE A 146 4.09 8.10 15.15
C PHE A 146 5.29 7.15 15.24
N HIS A 147 5.26 6.05 14.46
CA HIS A 147 6.31 5.03 14.39
C HIS A 147 7.62 5.52 13.75
N LEU A 148 7.60 6.60 12.96
CA LEU A 148 8.83 7.21 12.41
C LEU A 148 9.51 8.12 13.43
N PHE A 149 8.73 8.83 14.25
CA PHE A 149 9.26 9.74 15.26
C PHE A 149 9.75 9.01 16.51
N ASN A 150 9.14 7.87 16.84
CA ASN A 150 9.57 7.06 17.97
C ASN A 150 9.52 5.56 17.66
N PRO A 151 10.46 5.04 16.86
CA PRO A 151 10.41 3.68 16.31
C PRO A 151 10.62 2.58 17.34
N LYS A 152 11.11 2.91 18.54
CA LYS A 152 11.41 1.94 19.60
C LYS A 152 10.31 1.81 20.64
N ILE A 153 9.24 2.60 20.57
CA ILE A 153 8.12 2.37 21.48
C ILE A 153 7.47 1.04 21.13
N GLU A 154 7.08 0.30 22.16
CA GLU A 154 6.48 -1.01 22.03
C GLU A 154 5.33 -1.02 21.03
N LYS A 155 4.46 0.01 21.06
CA LYS A 155 3.36 0.11 20.11
C LYS A 155 3.80 0.28 18.66
N ALA A 156 4.87 1.03 18.36
CA ALA A 156 5.37 1.18 16.99
C ALA A 156 5.93 -0.14 16.46
N VAL A 157 6.68 -0.84 17.31
CA VAL A 157 7.23 -2.16 17.01
C VAL A 157 6.11 -3.17 16.77
N VAL A 158 5.17 -3.30 17.70
CA VAL A 158 4.10 -4.31 17.64
C VAL A 158 3.04 -3.99 16.59
N ALA A 159 2.60 -2.73 16.48
CA ALA A 159 1.49 -2.36 15.61
C ALA A 159 1.90 -2.26 14.14
N ILE A 160 3.16 -1.94 13.83
CA ILE A 160 3.63 -1.72 12.46
C ILE A 160 4.75 -2.71 12.09
N THR A 161 5.88 -2.68 12.80
CA THR A 161 7.08 -3.43 12.40
C THR A 161 6.85 -4.93 12.41
N ASP A 162 6.37 -5.50 13.51
CA ASP A 162 6.13 -6.93 13.64
C ASP A 162 5.08 -7.42 12.64
N ARG A 163 4.08 -6.59 12.33
CA ARG A 163 3.04 -6.89 11.34
C ARG A 163 3.60 -6.92 9.92
N LEU A 164 4.47 -5.98 9.57
CA LEU A 164 5.16 -5.99 8.26
C LEU A 164 6.13 -7.17 8.16
N VAL A 165 6.88 -7.48 9.22
CA VAL A 165 7.76 -8.66 9.25
C VAL A 165 6.95 -9.95 9.08
N ALA A 166 5.80 -10.05 9.75
CA ALA A 166 4.91 -11.20 9.62
C ALA A 166 4.37 -11.31 8.18
N LEU A 167 3.93 -10.19 7.59
CA LEU A 167 3.50 -10.11 6.19
C LEU A 167 4.57 -10.61 5.22
N PHE A 168 5.81 -10.12 5.33
CA PHE A 168 6.91 -10.49 4.42
C PHE A 168 7.34 -11.95 4.56
N ASN A 169 7.18 -12.52 5.75
CA ASN A 169 7.44 -13.93 6.02
C ASN A 169 6.26 -14.85 5.64
N GLY A 170 5.13 -14.31 5.17
CA GLY A 170 3.93 -15.09 4.88
C GLY A 170 3.21 -15.61 6.12
N LEU A 171 3.53 -15.04 7.28
CA LEU A 171 2.89 -15.29 8.55
C LEU A 171 1.74 -14.28 8.70
N GLY A 172 0.57 -14.58 8.14
CA GLY A 172 -0.55 -13.65 8.14
C GLY A 172 -1.76 -14.18 7.35
N LEU A 173 -2.77 -13.31 7.19
CA LEU A 173 -4.01 -13.60 6.44
C LEU A 173 -3.72 -14.14 5.03
N PHE A 174 -2.75 -13.53 4.33
CA PHE A 174 -2.34 -13.95 3.00
C PHE A 174 -1.41 -15.16 3.07
N ARG A 175 -1.98 -16.37 3.18
CA ARG A 175 -1.21 -17.60 3.09
C ARG A 175 -0.45 -17.62 1.75
N ILE A 176 0.89 -17.63 1.83
CA ILE A 176 1.72 -18.02 0.70
C ILE A 176 1.45 -19.50 0.48
N GLY A 177 0.56 -19.82 -0.47
CA GLY A 177 0.26 -21.21 -0.81
C GLY A 177 1.55 -21.99 -1.04
N SER A 178 1.67 -23.14 -0.40
CA SER A 178 2.73 -24.12 -0.63
C SER A 178 2.60 -24.67 -2.05
N GLY A 179 3.09 -23.93 -3.02
CA GLY A 179 3.31 -24.43 -4.38
C GLY A 179 4.58 -25.25 -4.38
N TYR A 180 4.41 -26.56 -4.29
CA TYR A 180 5.30 -27.70 -4.59
C TYR A 180 6.81 -27.43 -4.81
N PHE A 181 7.61 -28.20 -4.05
CA PHE A 181 8.96 -28.64 -4.42
C PHE A 181 8.99 -29.24 -5.84
#